data_AF-A0A5C7WC17-F1
#
_entry.id   AF-A0A5C7WC17-F1
#
_cell.length_a   1.000
_cell.length_b   1.000
_cell.length_c   1.000
_cell.angle_alpha   90.00
_cell.angle_beta   90.00
_cell.angle_gamma   90.00
#
_symmetry.space_group_name_H-M   'P 1'
#
loop_
_entity.id
_entity.type
_entity.pdbx_description
1 polymer ?
#
loop_
_entity_poly.entity_id
_entity_poly.type
_entity_poly.pdbx_seq_one_letter_code
_entity_poly.pdbx_strand_id
1 'polypeptide(L)' 'MSKTQHPITDELLDQLLANYQNPEDLIGADGILKQLTKKLVERALDAELTHDVVEAQTAFAVLNGIPETRVDA' A
#
# COMPACT_ATOMS: atom_id res chain seq x y z
N MET A 1 -14.08 -14.81 9.59
CA MET A 1 -12.92 -14.12 8.98
C MET A 1 -13.38 -13.51 7.67
N SER A 2 -13.92 -12.30 7.70
CA SER A 2 -14.38 -11.60 6.50
C SER A 2 -13.16 -11.20 5.69
N LYS A 3 -13.04 -11.70 4.45
CA LYS A 3 -11.97 -11.26 3.54
C LYS A 3 -12.09 -9.75 3.38
N THR A 4 -11.09 -9.01 3.82
CA THR A 4 -10.95 -7.57 3.54
C THR A 4 -10.79 -7.43 2.03
N GLN A 5 -11.90 -7.30 1.30
CA GLN A 5 -11.88 -6.96 -0.12
C GLN A 5 -11.35 -5.54 -0.19
N HIS A 6 -10.18 -5.37 -0.80
CA HIS A 6 -9.67 -4.05 -1.18
C HIS A 6 -10.32 -3.75 -2.53
N PRO A 7 -11.39 -2.94 -2.59
CA PRO A 7 -12.07 -2.67 -3.85
C PRO A 7 -11.09 -1.94 -4.77
N ILE A 8 -10.85 -2.53 -5.94
CA ILE A 8 -10.15 -1.84 -7.04
C ILE A 8 -11.21 -1.01 -7.76
N THR A 9 -11.02 0.30 -7.81
CA THR A 9 -11.94 1.22 -8.49
C THR A 9 -11.71 1.18 -10.00
N ASP A 10 -12.78 1.38 -10.78
CA ASP A 10 -12.68 1.46 -12.25
C ASP A 10 -11.73 2.59 -12.68
N GLU A 11 -11.69 3.69 -11.95
CA GLU A 11 -10.75 4.80 -12.19
C GLU A 11 -9.28 4.36 -12.09
N LEU A 12 -8.94 3.45 -11.15
CA LEU A 12 -7.60 2.90 -11.05
C LEU A 12 -7.29 1.99 -12.25
N LEU A 13 -8.28 1.21 -12.68
CA LEU A 13 -8.14 0.35 -13.87
C LEU A 13 -7.96 1.20 -15.13
N ASP A 14 -8.73 2.27 -15.29
CA ASP A 14 -8.61 3.21 -16.40
C ASP A 14 -7.24 3.90 -16.40
N GLN A 15 -6.72 4.30 -15.23
CA GLN A 15 -5.37 4.85 -15.12
C GLN A 15 -4.28 3.83 -15.49
N LEU A 16 -4.41 2.59 -15.05
CA LEU A 16 -3.47 1.52 -15.38
C LEU A 16 -3.51 1.15 -16.87
N LEU A 17 -4.70 1.20 -17.48
CA LEU A 17 -4.93 0.85 -18.88
C LEU A 17 -4.87 2.04 -19.84
N ALA A 18 -4.62 3.25 -19.37
CA ALA A 18 -4.68 4.50 -20.16
C ALA A 18 -3.85 4.47 -21.45
N ASN A 19 -2.74 3.72 -21.47
CA ASN A 19 -1.86 3.56 -22.64
C ASN A 19 -1.74 2.10 -23.12
N TYR A 20 -2.66 1.24 -22.71
CA TYR A 20 -2.66 -0.16 -23.14
C TYR A 20 -3.05 -0.26 -24.62
N GLN A 21 -2.20 -0.85 -25.45
CA GLN A 21 -2.46 -1.03 -26.89
C GLN A 21 -2.41 -2.50 -27.29
N ASN A 22 -1.49 -3.27 -26.73
CA ASN A 22 -1.29 -4.67 -27.06
C ASN A 22 -1.26 -5.54 -25.80
N PRO A 23 -1.59 -6.84 -25.88
CA PRO A 23 -1.49 -7.75 -24.74
C PRO A 23 -0.10 -7.74 -24.08
N GLU A 24 0.95 -7.50 -24.86
CA GLU A 24 2.33 -7.36 -24.36
C GLU A 24 2.52 -6.14 -23.43
N ASP A 25 1.73 -5.07 -23.55
CA ASP A 25 1.82 -3.92 -22.65
C ASP A 25 1.24 -4.23 -21.26
N LEU A 26 0.40 -5.26 -21.13
CA LEU A 26 -0.17 -5.68 -19.85
C LEU A 26 0.67 -6.77 -19.19
N ILE A 27 1.05 -7.81 -19.95
CA ILE A 27 1.72 -9.03 -19.46
C ILE A 27 3.14 -9.25 -19.99
N GLY A 28 3.64 -8.39 -20.88
CA GLY A 28 4.97 -8.52 -21.47
C GLY A 28 6.10 -8.18 -20.51
N ALA A 29 7.33 -8.21 -21.03
CA ALA A 29 8.55 -8.08 -20.23
C ALA A 29 8.60 -6.77 -19.42
N ASP A 30 7.98 -5.70 -19.91
CA ASP A 30 7.84 -4.40 -19.24
C ASP A 30 6.38 -4.01 -19.00
N GLY A 31 5.50 -5.01 -18.96
CA GLY A 31 4.06 -4.80 -18.88
C GLY A 31 3.60 -4.16 -17.55
N ILE A 32 2.42 -3.55 -17.59
CA ILE A 32 1.77 -2.86 -16.48
C ILE A 32 1.71 -3.73 -15.22
N LEU A 33 1.39 -5.03 -15.35
CA LEU A 33 1.29 -5.93 -14.20
C LEU A 33 2.64 -6.15 -13.50
N LYS A 34 3.74 -6.21 -14.26
CA LYS A 34 5.09 -6.37 -13.71
C LYS A 34 5.51 -5.11 -12.96
N GLN A 35 5.25 -3.94 -13.54
CA GLN A 35 5.53 -2.65 -12.89
C GLN A 35 4.68 -2.46 -11.63
N LEU A 36 3.39 -2.80 -11.69
CA LEU A 36 2.47 -2.76 -10.55
C LEU A 36 2.95 -3.68 -9.43
N THR A 37 3.30 -4.93 -9.76
CA THR A 37 3.84 -5.90 -8.79
C THR A 37 5.12 -5.40 -8.13
N LYS A 38 6.05 -4.82 -8.91
CA LYS A 38 7.29 -4.23 -8.35
C LYS A 38 6.98 -3.13 -7.33
N LYS A 39 6.11 -2.18 -7.69
CA LYS A 39 5.69 -1.09 -6.81
C LYS A 39 4.97 -1.58 -5.55
N LEU A 40 4.15 -2.63 -5.66
CA LEU A 40 3.49 -3.27 -4.53
C LEU A 40 4.49 -3.91 -3.58
N VAL A 41 5.49 -4.64 -4.11
CA VAL A 41 6.55 -5.25 -3.30
C VAL A 41 7.42 -4.19 -2.64
N GLU A 42 7.83 -3.15 -3.36
CA GLU A 42 8.58 -2.02 -2.80
C GLU A 42 7.79 -1.34 -1.67
N ARG A 43 6.50 -1.07 -1.89
CA ARG A 43 5.65 -0.43 -0.89
C ARG A 43 5.32 -1.34 0.29
N ALA A 44 5.21 -2.65 0.08
CA ALA A 44 5.04 -3.62 1.16
C ALA A 44 6.32 -3.72 1.99
N LEU A 45 7.49 -3.71 1.35
CA LEU A 45 8.79 -3.72 2.04
C LEU A 45 9.01 -2.41 2.83
N ASP A 46 8.71 -1.25 2.24
CA ASP A 46 8.72 0.04 2.93
C ASP A 46 7.70 0.09 4.07
N ALA A 47 6.52 -0.50 3.86
CA ALA A 47 5.47 -0.60 4.86
C ALA A 47 5.87 -1.54 6.01
N GLU A 48 6.54 -2.66 5.77
CA GLU A 48 7.10 -3.52 6.82
C GLU A 48 8.11 -2.74 7.68
N LEU A 49 9.03 -2.02 7.04
CA LEU A 49 10.01 -1.17 7.74
C LEU A 49 9.36 -0.05 8.56
N THR A 50 8.20 0.46 8.14
CA THR A 50 7.46 1.48 8.89
C THR A 50 6.47 0.90 9.90
N HIS A 51 5.95 -0.31 9.67
CA HIS A 51 5.06 -1.02 10.59
C HIS A 51 5.81 -1.38 11.87
N ASP A 52 7.05 -1.87 11.75
CA ASP A 52 7.93 -2.12 12.90
C ASP A 52 8.22 -0.84 13.70
N VAL A 53 8.37 0.30 13.01
CA VAL A 53 8.67 1.61 13.63
C VAL A 53 7.44 2.22 14.30
N VAL A 54 6.23 1.95 13.81
CA VAL A 54 4.98 2.38 14.44
C VAL A 54 4.66 1.49 15.64
N GLU A 55 4.78 0.17 15.54
CA GLU A 55 4.55 -0.74 16.69
C GLU A 55 5.53 -0.44 17.84
N ALA A 56 6.80 -0.18 17.54
CA ALA A 56 7.79 0.23 18.54
C ALA A 56 7.50 1.61 19.15
N GLN A 57 7.06 2.60 18.37
CA GLN A 57 6.68 3.93 18.89
C GLN A 57 5.41 3.89 19.75
N THR A 58 4.40 3.12 19.35
CA THR A 58 3.16 2.93 20.13
C THR A 58 3.46 2.23 21.44
N ALA A 59 4.29 1.17 21.45
CA ALA A 59 4.73 0.53 22.68
C ALA A 59 5.53 1.47 23.59
N PHE A 60 6.40 2.32 23.03
CA PHE A 60 7.17 3.30 23.79
C PHE A 60 6.29 4.39 24.42
N ALA A 61 5.29 4.91 23.70
CA ALA A 61 4.35 5.92 24.22
C ALA A 61 3.49 5.38 25.38
N VAL A 62 3.04 4.13 25.27
CA VAL A 62 2.25 3.44 26.31
C VAL A 62 3.08 3.19 27.58
N LEU A 63 4.34 2.74 27.44
CA LEU A 63 5.21 2.49 28.59
C LEU A 63 5.64 3.76 29.31
N ASN A 64 5.78 4.88 28.60
CA ASN A 64 6.16 6.17 29.18
C ASN A 64 4.96 7.02 29.63
N GLY A 65 3.74 6.50 29.54
CA GLY A 65 2.54 7.17 30.03
C GLY A 65 2.27 8.51 29.35
N ILE A 66 2.71 8.70 28.10
CA ILE A 66 2.41 9.91 27.34
C ILE A 66 0.96 9.77 26.88
N PRO A 67 0.01 10.57 27.40
CA PRO A 67 -1.37 10.49 26.95
C PRO A 67 -1.40 10.88 25.48
N GLU A 68 -2.04 10.04 24.63
CA GLU A 68 -2.35 10.45 23.27
C GLU A 68 -2.98 11.84 23.36
N THR A 69 -2.33 12.84 22.78
CA THR A 69 -2.87 14.19 22.66
C THR A 69 -4.12 14.08 21.81
N ARG A 70 -5.22 13.87 22.51
CA ARG A 70 -6.57 13.90 22.00
C ARG A 70 -6.80 15.31 21.48
N VAL A 71 -6.66 15.48 20.16
CA VAL A 71 -7.05 16.68 19.42
C VAL A 71 -8.58 16.69 19.42
N ASP A 72 -9.16 17.04 20.56
CA ASP A 72 -10.58 17.36 20.67
C ASP A 72 -10.72 18.86 20.93
N ALA A 73 -11.34 19.53 19.94
CA ALA A 73 -11.87 20.90 19.93
C ALA A 73 -10.91 22.06 19.62
#